data_AF-A0AAV0PV74-F1
#
_entry.id   AF-A0AAV0PV74-F1
#
_cell.length_a   1.000
_cell.length_b   1.000
_cell.length_c   1.000
_cell.angle_alpha   90.00
_cell.angle_beta   90.00
_cell.angle_gamma   90.00
#
_symmetry.space_group_name_H-M   'P 1'
#
loop_
_entity.id
_entity.type
_entity.pdbx_description
1 polymer ?
#
loop_
_entity_poly.entity_id
_entity_poly.type
_entity_poly.pdbx_seq_one_letter_code
_entity_poly.pdbx_strand_id
1 'polypeptide(L)'
;MFGPESGKHSWAGLPFVYDKVRIGNNEDRISRCDKFLDIFSREGCRMVEMSCAEHDRYAAGSQFVTHAMGRVLEKFGLESSPINTKGYETLLNLVENTSGDSFELFYGLFLCNQNAMEQLERLDMAFEAIKKELFGKLHQVYRKQLFGDLEVGEEESFRIQKLLVNGASGKPPPSETLSEDGSSG
;
A
#
# COMPACT_ATOMS: atom_id res chain seq x y z
N MET A 1 4.42 11.43 -12.97
CA MET A 1 4.39 10.19 -12.15
C MET A 1 5.77 9.93 -11.54
N PHE A 2 6.35 10.94 -10.88
CA PHE A 2 7.66 10.90 -10.22
C PHE A 2 7.76 12.14 -9.31
N GLY A 3 8.72 12.14 -8.39
CA GLY A 3 8.97 13.23 -7.44
C GLY A 3 10.46 13.36 -7.12
N PRO A 4 10.84 14.14 -6.10
CA PRO A 4 12.24 14.35 -5.72
C PRO A 4 13.02 13.07 -5.47
N GLU A 5 12.38 12.04 -4.91
CA GLU A 5 13.03 10.75 -4.64
C GLU A 5 13.18 9.88 -5.90
N SER A 6 12.10 9.66 -6.64
CA SER A 6 12.12 8.79 -7.82
C SER A 6 12.77 9.43 -9.06
N GLY A 7 12.81 10.76 -9.14
CA GLY A 7 13.43 11.53 -10.23
C GLY A 7 14.74 12.21 -9.82
N LYS A 8 15.35 11.82 -8.70
CA LYS A 8 16.51 12.48 -8.08
C LYS A 8 17.70 12.68 -9.02
N HIS A 9 17.97 11.69 -9.86
CA HIS A 9 19.17 11.65 -10.72
C HIS A 9 18.88 11.96 -12.19
N SER A 10 17.69 11.60 -12.68
CA SER A 10 17.29 11.82 -14.07
C SER A 10 15.78 11.65 -14.21
N TRP A 11 15.20 12.31 -15.20
CA TRP A 11 13.80 12.09 -15.62
C TRP A 11 13.68 11.16 -16.83
N ALA A 12 14.82 10.66 -17.35
CA ALA A 12 14.86 9.80 -18.50
C ALA A 12 14.03 8.52 -18.27
N GLY A 13 13.09 8.25 -19.17
CA GLY A 13 12.17 7.11 -19.11
C GLY A 13 11.03 7.24 -18.10
N LEU A 14 11.03 8.25 -17.21
CA LEU A 14 9.96 8.45 -16.25
C LEU A 14 8.69 8.98 -16.93
N PRO A 15 7.48 8.58 -16.48
CA PRO A 15 6.25 9.00 -17.12
C PRO A 15 5.89 10.45 -16.77
N PHE A 16 5.78 11.28 -17.81
CA PHE A 16 5.13 12.59 -17.74
C PHE A 16 3.75 12.49 -18.39
N VAL A 17 2.71 12.57 -17.57
CA VAL A 17 1.31 12.42 -18.03
C VAL A 17 0.68 13.80 -18.20
N TYR A 18 0.00 14.03 -19.32
CA TYR A 18 -0.64 15.31 -19.60
C TYR A 18 -1.97 15.16 -20.35
N ASP A 19 -2.81 16.18 -20.22
CA ASP A 19 -4.08 16.34 -20.94
C ASP A 19 -4.17 17.77 -21.50
N LYS A 20 -4.42 17.92 -22.81
CA LYS A 20 -4.56 19.23 -23.48
C LYS A 20 -6.00 19.77 -23.34
N VAL A 21 -6.48 19.92 -22.10
CA VAL A 21 -7.88 20.23 -21.75
C VAL A 21 -8.45 21.48 -22.45
N ARG A 22 -7.68 22.58 -22.51
CA ARG A 22 -8.18 23.86 -23.04
C ARG A 22 -7.09 24.74 -23.65
N ILE A 23 -6.36 24.20 -24.62
CA ILE A 23 -5.28 24.95 -25.30
C ILE A 23 -5.85 25.95 -26.33
N GLY A 24 -6.98 25.67 -26.97
CA GLY A 24 -7.58 26.50 -28.02
C GLY A 24 -6.82 26.43 -29.36
N ASN A 25 -7.37 27.02 -30.42
CA ASN A 25 -6.88 26.85 -31.81
C ASN A 25 -5.93 27.95 -32.30
N ASN A 26 -5.59 28.92 -31.45
CA ASN A 26 -4.67 30.01 -31.81
C ASN A 26 -3.22 29.47 -31.78
N GLU A 27 -2.45 29.74 -32.84
CA GLU A 27 -1.08 29.25 -33.02
C GLU A 27 -0.15 29.63 -31.85
N ASP A 28 -0.26 30.84 -31.30
CA ASP A 28 0.55 31.26 -30.15
C ASP A 28 0.26 30.42 -28.91
N ARG A 29 -0.99 29.98 -28.73
CA ARG A 29 -1.39 29.15 -27.58
C ARG A 29 -0.85 27.73 -27.73
N ILE A 30 -0.94 27.17 -28.94
CA ILE A 30 -0.40 25.85 -29.28
C ILE A 30 1.12 25.87 -29.10
N SER A 31 1.80 26.87 -29.67
CA SER A 31 3.26 27.04 -29.55
C SER A 31 3.72 27.13 -28.09
N ARG A 32 3.00 27.87 -27.23
CA ARG A 32 3.32 27.93 -25.79
C ARG A 32 3.14 26.58 -25.09
N CYS A 33 2.06 25.86 -25.39
CA CYS A 33 1.82 24.54 -24.83
C CYS A 33 2.93 23.55 -25.24
N ASP A 34 3.26 23.51 -26.52
CA ASP A 34 4.27 22.59 -27.04
C ASP A 34 5.67 22.91 -26.47
N LYS A 35 6.05 24.19 -26.35
CA LYS A 35 7.30 24.61 -25.69
C LYS A 35 7.38 24.16 -24.24
N PHE A 36 6.26 24.15 -23.51
CA PHE A 36 6.23 23.67 -22.13
C PHE A 36 6.39 22.14 -22.06
N LEU A 37 5.68 21.40 -22.91
CA LEU A 37 5.81 19.93 -22.97
C LEU A 37 7.21 19.49 -23.41
N ASP A 38 7.83 20.26 -24.30
CA ASP A 38 9.18 20.03 -24.81
C ASP A 38 10.26 20.08 -23.70
N ILE A 39 10.02 20.78 -22.58
CA ILE A 39 10.90 20.73 -21.40
C ILE A 39 11.05 19.27 -20.92
N PHE A 40 9.93 18.60 -20.68
CA PHE A 40 9.93 17.21 -20.18
C PHE A 40 10.42 16.22 -21.24
N SER A 41 10.03 16.45 -22.51
CA SER A 41 10.49 15.60 -23.61
C SER A 41 12.01 15.65 -23.78
N ARG A 42 12.65 16.82 -23.63
CA ARG A 42 14.10 16.97 -23.75
C ARG A 42 14.87 16.37 -22.58
N GLU A 43 14.28 16.35 -21.39
CA GLU A 43 14.80 15.63 -20.22
C GLU A 43 14.60 14.10 -20.32
N GLY A 44 14.06 13.62 -21.44
CA GLY A 44 13.91 12.20 -21.74
C GLY A 44 12.70 11.55 -21.09
N CYS A 45 11.74 12.32 -20.58
CA CYS A 45 10.50 11.75 -20.04
C CYS A 45 9.76 10.95 -21.12
N ARG A 46 9.11 9.88 -20.67
CA ARG A 46 8.10 9.20 -21.48
C ARG A 46 6.82 10.06 -21.44
N MET A 47 6.57 10.78 -22.53
CA MET A 47 5.41 11.64 -22.68
C MET A 47 4.15 10.80 -22.91
N VAL A 48 3.15 10.91 -22.03
CA VAL A 48 1.91 10.12 -22.08
C VAL A 48 0.70 11.05 -22.08
N GLU A 49 0.07 11.23 -23.24
CA GLU A 49 -1.19 11.97 -23.36
C GLU A 49 -2.36 11.07 -22.99
N MET A 50 -3.19 11.49 -22.04
CA MET A 50 -4.45 10.81 -21.69
C MET A 50 -5.41 11.78 -21.01
N SER A 51 -6.70 11.44 -21.00
CA SER A 51 -7.68 12.28 -20.28
C SER A 51 -7.46 12.25 -18.76
N CYS A 52 -7.87 13.31 -18.06
CA CYS A 52 -7.88 13.32 -16.59
C CYS A 52 -8.63 12.13 -15.99
N ALA A 53 -9.76 11.72 -16.59
CA ALA A 53 -10.55 10.60 -16.11
C ALA A 53 -9.82 9.25 -16.24
N GLU A 54 -9.09 9.04 -17.34
CA GLU A 54 -8.25 7.84 -17.52
C GLU A 54 -7.06 7.85 -16.57
N HIS A 55 -6.41 9.00 -16.40
CA HIS A 55 -5.34 9.19 -15.43
C HIS A 55 -5.80 8.77 -14.03
N ASP A 56 -6.92 9.30 -13.55
CA ASP A 56 -7.40 9.02 -12.19
C ASP A 56 -7.76 7.55 -12.01
N ARG A 57 -8.35 6.91 -13.02
CA ARG A 57 -8.62 5.48 -12.99
C ARG A 57 -7.34 4.66 -12.83
N TYR A 58 -6.29 4.98 -13.59
CA TYR A 58 -5.00 4.29 -13.48
C TYR A 58 -4.27 4.62 -12.17
N ALA A 59 -4.27 5.89 -11.76
CA ALA A 59 -3.59 6.36 -10.55
C ALA A 59 -4.20 5.74 -9.29
N ALA A 60 -5.52 5.51 -9.24
CA ALA A 60 -6.17 4.81 -8.14
C ALA A 60 -5.62 3.38 -7.99
N GLY A 61 -5.57 2.61 -9.07
CA GLY A 61 -5.10 1.22 -9.06
C GLY A 61 -3.57 1.05 -8.94
N SER A 62 -2.80 2.14 -9.05
CA SER A 62 -1.33 2.10 -9.03
C SER A 62 -0.76 2.97 -7.92
N GLN A 63 -0.75 4.30 -8.11
CA GLN A 63 -0.18 5.26 -7.16
C GLN A 63 -0.87 5.19 -5.79
N PHE A 64 -2.20 5.24 -5.74
CA PHE A 64 -2.92 5.20 -4.47
C PHE A 64 -2.67 3.87 -3.73
N VAL A 65 -2.75 2.72 -4.42
CA VAL A 65 -2.42 1.41 -3.83
C VAL A 65 -0.98 1.37 -3.29
N THR A 66 -0.02 1.91 -4.05
CA THR A 66 1.39 1.97 -3.66
C THR A 66 1.57 2.77 -2.36
N HIS A 67 0.98 3.97 -2.28
CA HIS A 67 1.03 4.78 -1.05
C HIS A 67 0.27 4.13 0.10
N ALA A 68 -0.91 3.57 -0.15
CA ALA A 68 -1.70 2.90 0.88
C ALA A 68 -0.90 1.75 1.51
N MET A 69 -0.26 0.90 0.70
CA MET A 69 0.57 -0.18 1.20
C MET A 69 1.82 0.32 1.91
N GLY A 70 2.50 1.34 1.37
CA GLY A 70 3.64 1.96 2.05
C GLY A 70 3.27 2.48 3.45
N ARG A 71 2.13 3.15 3.59
CA ARG A 71 1.62 3.64 4.88
C ARG A 71 1.17 2.52 5.83
N VAL A 72 0.56 1.46 5.32
CA VAL A 72 0.22 0.28 6.13
C VAL A 72 1.48 -0.38 6.68
N LEU A 73 2.51 -0.54 5.84
CA LEU A 73 3.79 -1.13 6.24
C LEU A 73 4.59 -0.23 7.21
N GLU A 74 4.52 1.09 7.02
CA GLU A 74 5.05 2.07 7.98
C GLU A 74 4.38 1.91 9.35
N LYS A 75 3.03 1.82 9.38
CA LYS A 75 2.28 1.61 10.63
C LYS A 75 2.47 0.22 11.23
N PHE A 76 2.73 -0.79 10.40
CA PHE A 76 3.10 -2.13 10.85
C PHE A 76 4.47 -2.14 11.56
N GLY A 77 5.35 -1.18 11.25
CA GLY A 77 6.65 -1.02 11.89
C GLY A 77 7.70 -1.95 11.29
N LEU A 78 7.87 -1.93 9.95
CA LEU A 78 8.93 -2.71 9.32
C LEU A 78 10.31 -2.30 9.86
N GLU A 79 11.07 -3.31 10.29
CA GLU A 79 12.47 -3.18 10.69
C GLU A 79 13.36 -4.03 9.80
N SER A 80 14.58 -3.55 9.57
CA SER A 80 15.60 -4.31 8.86
C SER A 80 16.20 -5.39 9.76
N SER A 81 16.62 -6.51 9.18
CA SER A 81 17.27 -7.62 9.87
C SER A 81 18.51 -8.13 9.10
N PRO A 82 19.41 -8.88 9.76
CA PRO A 82 20.55 -9.52 9.07
C PRO A 82 20.16 -10.56 8.01
N ILE A 83 18.90 -11.00 7.98
CA ILE A 83 18.39 -12.06 7.09
C ILE A 83 17.35 -11.53 6.09
N ASN A 84 17.37 -10.24 5.78
CA ASN A 84 16.45 -9.65 4.82
C ASN A 84 16.52 -10.39 3.47
N THR A 85 15.35 -10.72 2.94
CA THR A 85 15.23 -11.19 1.57
C THR A 85 15.21 -10.00 0.61
N LYS A 86 15.54 -10.20 -0.67
CA LYS A 86 15.42 -9.14 -1.69
C LYS A 86 14.01 -8.58 -1.85
N GLY A 87 13.00 -9.43 -1.65
CA GLY A 87 11.61 -8.98 -1.62
C GLY A 87 11.34 -8.05 -0.43
N TYR A 88 11.86 -8.40 0.75
CA TYR A 88 11.70 -7.57 1.95
C TYR A 88 12.46 -6.23 1.86
N GLU A 89 13.68 -6.22 1.30
CA GLU A 89 14.40 -4.98 0.99
C GLU A 89 13.56 -4.05 0.09
N THR A 90 12.79 -4.61 -0.85
CA THR A 90 11.89 -3.82 -1.71
C THR A 90 10.74 -3.19 -0.92
N LEU A 91 10.22 -3.88 0.11
CA LEU A 91 9.19 -3.33 0.99
C LEU A 91 9.73 -2.22 1.89
N LEU A 92 10.95 -2.36 2.40
CA LEU A 92 11.64 -1.31 3.14
C LEU A 92 11.81 -0.05 2.28
N ASN A 93 12.28 -0.23 1.04
CA ASN A 93 12.40 0.87 0.07
C ASN A 93 11.04 1.49 -0.28
N LEU A 94 9.96 0.70 -0.34
CA LEU A 94 8.61 1.23 -0.56
C LEU A 94 8.20 2.16 0.59
N VAL A 95 8.42 1.75 1.84
CA VAL A 95 8.14 2.58 3.01
C VAL A 95 8.96 3.87 2.94
N GLU A 96 10.26 3.80 2.70
CA GLU A 96 11.14 4.97 2.58
C GLU A 96 10.66 5.96 1.49
N ASN A 97 10.30 5.45 0.32
CA ASN A 97 9.85 6.28 -0.81
C ASN A 97 8.45 6.87 -0.62
N THR A 98 7.63 6.33 0.27
CA THR A 98 6.26 6.81 0.51
C THR A 98 6.12 7.60 1.81
N SER A 99 7.02 7.41 2.77
CA SER A 99 7.05 8.12 4.05
C SER A 99 7.55 9.55 3.91
N GLY A 100 8.41 9.82 2.91
CA GLY A 100 8.89 11.17 2.60
C GLY A 100 7.80 12.14 2.13
N ASP A 101 6.67 11.62 1.61
CA ASP A 101 5.52 12.44 1.27
C ASP A 101 4.69 12.81 2.51
N SER A 102 3.95 13.92 2.45
CA SER A 102 3.07 14.30 3.56
C SER A 102 1.83 13.40 3.63
N PHE A 103 1.24 13.26 4.83
CA PHE A 103 -0.05 12.61 4.96
C PHE A 103 -1.15 13.34 4.16
N GLU A 104 -1.09 14.67 4.11
CA GLU A 104 -2.03 15.48 3.31
C GLU A 104 -1.98 15.15 1.82
N LEU A 105 -0.79 14.87 1.26
CA LEU A 105 -0.68 14.43 -0.13
C LEU A 105 -1.40 13.09 -0.34
N PHE A 106 -1.15 12.12 0.54
CA PHE A 106 -1.83 10.82 0.49
C PHE A 106 -3.34 10.95 0.67
N TYR A 107 -3.79 11.78 1.61
CA TYR A 107 -5.21 12.04 1.83
C TYR A 107 -5.87 12.70 0.61
N GLY A 108 -5.16 13.59 -0.08
CA GLY A 108 -5.60 14.16 -1.35
C GLY A 108 -5.80 13.10 -2.46
N LEU A 109 -4.92 12.10 -2.55
CA LEU A 109 -5.09 10.98 -3.51
C LEU A 109 -6.38 10.20 -3.26
N PHE A 110 -6.82 10.11 -2.01
CA PHE A 110 -8.07 9.46 -1.64
C PHE A 110 -9.29 10.37 -1.91
N LEU A 111 -9.26 11.59 -1.39
CA LEU A 111 -10.42 12.49 -1.43
C LEU A 111 -10.74 12.98 -2.84
N CYS A 112 -9.72 13.24 -3.66
CA CYS A 112 -9.89 13.83 -4.98
C CYS A 112 -10.06 12.79 -6.09
N ASN A 113 -9.90 11.50 -5.81
CA ASN A 113 -10.06 10.43 -6.79
C ASN A 113 -11.20 9.49 -6.39
N GLN A 114 -12.34 9.61 -7.06
CA GLN A 114 -13.53 8.80 -6.78
C GLN A 114 -13.29 7.28 -6.89
N ASN A 115 -12.24 6.84 -7.61
CA ASN A 115 -11.90 5.43 -7.78
C ASN A 115 -11.06 4.88 -6.61
N ALA A 116 -10.53 5.73 -5.72
CA ALA A 116 -9.63 5.32 -4.64
C ALA A 116 -10.33 4.46 -3.58
N MET A 117 -11.60 4.75 -3.26
CA MET A 117 -12.39 3.96 -2.30
C MET A 117 -12.52 2.50 -2.73
N GLU A 118 -12.81 2.24 -4.01
CA GLU A 118 -12.90 0.88 -4.54
C GLU A 118 -11.57 0.12 -4.35
N GLN A 119 -10.44 0.78 -4.59
CA GLN A 119 -9.13 0.13 -4.41
C GLN A 119 -8.83 -0.16 -2.93
N LEU A 120 -9.24 0.73 -2.02
CA LEU A 120 -9.07 0.52 -0.59
C LEU A 120 -9.90 -0.69 -0.09
N GLU A 121 -11.16 -0.79 -0.50
CA GLU A 121 -12.02 -1.94 -0.17
C GLU A 121 -11.47 -3.25 -0.76
N ARG A 122 -10.94 -3.20 -1.99
CA ARG A 122 -10.30 -4.35 -2.62
C ARG A 122 -9.05 -4.82 -1.88
N LEU A 123 -8.24 -3.90 -1.34
CA LEU A 123 -7.10 -4.24 -0.50
C LEU A 123 -7.55 -4.92 0.81
N ASP A 124 -8.56 -4.36 1.48
CA ASP A 124 -9.10 -4.93 2.73
C ASP A 124 -9.67 -6.34 2.51
N MET A 125 -10.50 -6.51 1.48
CA MET A 125 -11.05 -7.82 1.10
C MET A 125 -9.96 -8.84 0.78
N ALA A 126 -8.90 -8.42 0.06
CA ALA A 126 -7.78 -9.31 -0.25
C ALA A 126 -7.01 -9.74 1.02
N PHE A 127 -6.80 -8.80 1.95
CA PHE A 127 -6.14 -9.11 3.22
C PHE A 127 -6.95 -10.10 4.07
N GLU A 128 -8.26 -9.89 4.17
CA GLU A 128 -9.16 -10.79 4.90
C GLU A 128 -9.31 -12.16 4.21
N ALA A 129 -9.26 -12.22 2.88
CA ALA A 129 -9.25 -13.48 2.15
C ALA A 129 -8.01 -14.33 2.48
N ILE A 130 -6.82 -13.71 2.50
CA ILE A 130 -5.57 -14.40 2.85
C ILE A 130 -5.60 -14.90 4.30
N LYS A 131 -6.07 -14.07 5.25
CA LYS A 131 -6.27 -14.52 6.64
C LYS A 131 -7.15 -15.76 6.72
N LYS A 132 -8.32 -15.73 6.04
CA LYS A 132 -9.25 -16.86 6.04
C LYS A 132 -8.63 -18.13 5.48
N GLU A 133 -7.86 -18.03 4.40
CA GLU A 133 -7.17 -19.19 3.82
C GLU A 133 -6.15 -19.79 4.80
N LEU A 134 -5.35 -18.96 5.46
CA LEU A 134 -4.34 -19.39 6.44
C LEU A 134 -4.98 -20.08 7.65
N PHE A 135 -5.97 -19.44 8.28
CA PHE A 135 -6.67 -20.02 9.43
C PHE A 135 -7.50 -21.26 9.06
N GLY A 136 -8.09 -21.27 7.86
CA GLY A 136 -8.81 -22.43 7.33
C GLY A 136 -7.91 -23.66 7.23
N LYS A 137 -6.70 -23.52 6.68
CA LYS A 137 -5.72 -24.61 6.61
C LYS A 137 -5.23 -25.03 8.00
N LEU A 138 -4.97 -24.07 8.89
CA LEU A 138 -4.55 -24.35 10.26
C LEU A 138 -5.60 -25.18 11.02
N HIS A 139 -6.88 -24.81 10.90
CA HIS A 139 -7.99 -25.57 11.50
C HIS A 139 -8.07 -27.01 10.98
N GLN A 140 -7.83 -27.24 9.69
CA GLN A 140 -7.81 -28.59 9.12
C GLN A 140 -6.68 -29.45 9.69
N VAL A 141 -5.49 -28.87 9.86
CA VAL A 141 -4.33 -29.56 10.45
C VAL A 141 -4.63 -29.95 11.89
N TYR A 142 -5.12 -29.01 12.71
CA TYR A 142 -5.49 -29.31 14.10
C TYR A 142 -6.61 -30.35 14.21
N ARG A 143 -7.64 -30.28 13.34
CA ARG A 143 -8.71 -31.26 13.32
C ARG A 143 -8.19 -32.67 13.05
N LYS A 144 -7.32 -32.83 12.04
CA LYS A 144 -6.72 -34.13 11.71
C LYS A 144 -5.82 -34.67 12.83
N GLN A 145 -5.05 -33.80 13.49
CA GLN A 145 -4.19 -34.19 14.61
C GLN A 145 -4.99 -34.58 15.87
N LEU A 146 -6.10 -33.89 16.15
CA LEU A 146 -6.91 -34.13 17.35
C LEU A 146 -7.87 -35.31 17.22
N PHE A 147 -8.41 -35.55 16.02
CA PHE A 147 -9.51 -36.51 15.83
C PHE A 147 -9.18 -37.67 14.87
N GLY A 148 -8.01 -37.68 14.23
CA GLY A 148 -7.74 -38.61 13.12
C GLY A 148 -8.75 -38.43 11.98
N ASP A 149 -8.78 -39.33 11.00
CA ASP A 149 -9.76 -39.32 9.89
C ASP A 149 -11.19 -39.71 10.36
N LEU A 150 -11.61 -39.28 11.54
CA LEU A 150 -12.99 -39.42 11.99
C LEU A 150 -13.81 -38.25 11.43
N GLU A 151 -14.87 -38.56 10.68
CA GLU A 151 -15.87 -37.59 10.22
C GLU A 151 -16.57 -36.94 11.42
N VAL A 152 -16.01 -35.84 11.93
CA VAL A 152 -16.61 -35.04 12.99
C VAL A 152 -17.76 -34.22 12.40
N GLY A 153 -18.99 -34.44 12.89
CA GLY A 153 -20.21 -33.77 12.44
C GLY A 153 -20.16 -32.24 12.54
N GLU A 154 -21.01 -31.57 11.75
CA GLU A 154 -21.00 -30.11 11.55
C GLU A 154 -21.15 -29.30 12.85
N GLU A 155 -21.89 -29.80 13.85
CA GLU A 155 -22.10 -29.11 15.13
C GLU A 155 -20.84 -29.04 16.01
N GLU A 156 -20.03 -30.10 16.08
CA GLU A 156 -18.77 -30.08 16.83
C GLU A 156 -17.73 -29.19 16.13
N SER A 157 -17.73 -29.20 14.79
CA SER A 157 -16.92 -28.31 13.97
C SER A 157 -17.11 -26.84 14.37
N PHE A 158 -18.36 -26.41 14.52
CA PHE A 158 -18.72 -25.03 14.81
C PHE A 158 -18.32 -24.61 16.23
N ARG A 159 -18.45 -25.51 17.21
CA ARG A 159 -18.01 -25.25 18.60
C ARG A 159 -16.50 -25.06 18.69
N ILE A 160 -15.72 -25.89 18.00
CA ILE A 160 -14.25 -25.79 17.98
C ILE A 160 -13.80 -24.49 17.27
N GLN A 161 -14.47 -24.13 16.17
CA GLN A 161 -14.20 -22.89 15.46
C GLN A 161 -14.37 -21.66 16.37
N LYS A 162 -15.39 -21.67 17.25
CA LYS A 162 -15.63 -20.60 18.23
C LYS A 162 -14.56 -20.54 19.34
N LEU A 163 -14.00 -21.68 19.74
CA LEU A 163 -12.95 -21.75 20.77
C LEU A 163 -11.60 -21.25 20.26
N LEU A 164 -11.20 -21.60 19.03
CA LEU A 164 -9.93 -21.16 18.43
C LEU A 164 -9.92 -19.66 18.13
N VAL A 165 -11.03 -19.11 17.64
CA VAL A 165 -11.18 -17.67 17.39
C VAL A 165 -11.11 -16.85 18.69
N ASN A 166 -11.65 -17.37 19.80
CA ASN A 166 -11.61 -16.69 21.09
C ASN A 166 -10.24 -16.76 21.80
N GLY A 167 -9.34 -17.67 21.38
CA GLY A 167 -7.97 -17.76 21.91
C GLY A 167 -7.00 -16.71 21.33
N ALA A 168 -7.34 -16.12 20.18
CA ALA A 168 -6.50 -15.13 19.49
C ALA A 168 -6.69 -13.68 19.98
N SER A 169 -7.68 -13.43 20.84
CA SER A 169 -7.98 -12.10 21.41
C SER A 169 -7.31 -11.82 22.76
N GLY A 170 -6.20 -12.51 23.07
CA GLY A 170 -5.37 -12.20 24.23
C GLY A 170 -4.74 -10.82 24.12
N LYS A 171 -5.15 -9.89 25.00
CA LYS A 171 -4.50 -8.57 25.17
C LYS A 171 -2.97 -8.72 25.25
N PRO A 172 -2.18 -7.81 24.64
CA PRO A 172 -0.74 -7.79 24.87
C PRO A 172 -0.47 -7.56 26.37
N PRO A 173 0.60 -8.16 26.93
CA PRO A 173 0.97 -7.94 28.32
C PRO A 173 1.29 -6.45 28.54
N PRO A 174 1.02 -5.90 29.74
CA PRO A 174 1.38 -4.52 30.03
C PRO A 174 2.89 -4.37 29.95
N SER A 175 3.35 -3.35 29.22
CA SER A 175 4.75 -2.91 29.24
C SER A 175 5.12 -2.50 30.65
N GLU A 176 5.97 -3.27 31.32
CA GLU A 176 6.63 -2.86 32.56
C GLU A 176 7.58 -1.70 32.24
N THR A 177 7.12 -0.48 32.47
CA THR A 177 8.01 0.66 32.67
C THR A 177 8.77 0.44 33.97
N LEU A 178 10.05 0.09 33.87
CA LEU A 178 11.00 0.22 34.97
C LEU A 178 11.05 1.69 35.39
N SER A 179 10.39 1.98 36.51
CA SER A 179 10.63 3.18 37.30
C SER A 179 11.99 3.02 37.97
N GLU A 180 13.02 3.68 37.45
CA GLU A 180 14.18 4.04 38.27
C GLU A 180 13.78 5.20 39.16
N ASP A 181 13.66 4.92 40.46
CA ASP A 181 13.69 5.96 41.48
C ASP A 181 14.49 5.44 42.67
N GLY A 182 15.54 6.17 43.05
CA GLY A 182 16.42 5.70 44.14
C GLY A 182 17.75 6.42 44.38
N SER A 183 17.75 7.75 44.37
CA SER A 183 18.35 8.62 45.40
C SER A 183 19.83 8.53 45.84
N SER A 184 20.42 9.73 46.00
CA SER A 184 21.43 10.17 47.00
C SER A 184 22.88 10.34 46.52
N GLY A 185 23.35 11.60 46.57
CA GLY A 185 24.74 12.01 46.40
C GLY A 185 24.88 13.47 45.97
#